data_AF-A0A6B3EJQ6-F1
#
_entry.id   AF-A0A6B3EJQ6-F1
#
_cell.length_a   1.000
_cell.length_b   1.000
_cell.length_c   1.000
_cell.angle_alpha   90.00
_cell.angle_beta   90.00
_cell.angle_gamma   90.00
#
_symmetry.space_group_name_H-M   'P 1'
#
loop_
_entity.id
_entity.type
_entity.pdbx_description
1 polymer ?
#
loop_
_entity_poly.entity_id
_entity_poly.type
_entity_poly.pdbx_seq_one_letter_code
_entity_poly.pdbx_strand_id
1 'polypeptide(L)' 'VRTLYRAFARGAMSSVMGYVRERRLERARAELISTRLTVAEIAARWHFADSSHFVKAYEKRFAEAPSARR' A
#
# COMPACT_ATOMS: atom_id res chain seq x y z
N VAL A 1 -18.53 3.33 13.20
CA VAL A 1 -17.95 3.67 11.88
C VAL A 1 -18.81 3.05 10.75
N ARG A 2 -19.94 3.65 10.36
CA ARG A 2 -20.86 3.10 9.31
C ARG A 2 -21.34 4.14 8.28
N THR A 3 -20.81 5.36 8.31
CA THR A 3 -21.35 6.48 7.51
C THR A 3 -20.53 6.79 6.26
N LEU A 4 -19.25 6.42 6.21
CA LEU A 4 -18.43 6.60 5.00
C LEU A 4 -18.82 5.63 3.87
N TYR A 5 -19.37 4.46 4.19
CA TYR A 5 -19.61 3.41 3.19
C TYR A 5 -20.74 3.73 2.20
N ARG A 6 -21.71 4.58 2.56
CA ARG A 6 -22.89 4.86 1.72
C ARG A 6 -22.67 5.98 0.68
N ALA A 7 -21.71 6.88 0.88
CA ALA A 7 -21.47 7.99 -0.03
C ALA A 7 -20.67 7.60 -1.29
N PHE A 8 -19.93 6.48 -1.28
CA PHE A 8 -19.00 6.14 -2.35
C PHE A 8 -19.49 5.02 -3.30
N ALA A 9 -20.63 4.40 -3.03
CA ALA A 9 -21.08 3.15 -3.65
C ALA A 9 -21.50 3.22 -5.14
N ARG A 10 -21.44 4.38 -5.81
CA ARG A 10 -21.93 4.54 -7.20
C ARG A 10 -20.87 4.76 -8.29
N GLY A 11 -19.59 4.67 -7.97
CA GLY A 11 -18.51 4.74 -8.98
C GLY A 11 -17.15 5.16 -8.43
N ALA A 12 -17.12 5.76 -7.23
CA ALA A 12 -15.91 6.29 -6.61
C ALA A 12 -15.21 5.34 -5.63
N MET A 13 -15.85 4.26 -5.16
CA MET A 13 -15.22 3.32 -4.20
C MET A 13 -13.93 2.70 -4.71
N SER A 14 -13.88 2.30 -5.98
CA SER A 14 -12.65 1.78 -6.61
C SER A 14 -11.54 2.83 -6.62
N SER A 15 -11.91 4.10 -6.83
CA SER A 15 -10.95 5.23 -6.85
C SER A 15 -10.45 5.60 -5.46
N VAL A 16 -11.30 5.60 -4.42
CA VAL A 16 -10.90 5.96 -3.06
C VAL A 16 -10.04 4.86 -2.45
N MET A 17 -10.44 3.59 -2.61
CA MET A 17 -9.61 2.48 -2.15
C MET A 17 -8.29 2.38 -2.93
N GLY A 18 -8.32 2.67 -4.23
CA GLY A 18 -7.12 2.80 -5.07
C GLY A 18 -6.20 3.93 -4.59
N TYR A 19 -6.76 5.12 -4.34
CA TYR A 19 -6.03 6.27 -3.83
C TYR A 19 -5.42 6.02 -2.45
N VAL A 20 -6.18 5.43 -1.52
CA VAL A 20 -5.67 5.05 -0.19
C VAL A 20 -4.54 4.03 -0.33
N ARG A 21 -4.68 3.04 -1.23
CA ARG A 21 -3.63 2.05 -1.51
C ARG A 21 -2.37 2.71 -2.06
N GLU A 22 -2.49 3.66 -2.98
CA GLU A 22 -1.35 4.41 -3.51
C GLU A 22 -0.65 5.23 -2.42
N ARG A 23 -1.40 5.92 -1.57
CA ARG A 23 -0.84 6.69 -0.44
C ARG A 23 -0.13 5.78 0.57
N ARG A 24 -0.63 4.57 0.81
CA ARG A 24 0.04 3.55 1.63
C ARG A 24 1.35 3.09 0.98
N LEU A 25 1.36 2.84 -0.33
CA LEU A 25 2.56 2.45 -1.07
C LEU A 25 3.66 3.52 -1.00
N GLU A 26 3.31 4.79 -1.17
CA GLU A 26 4.29 5.89 -1.10
C GLU A 26 4.93 6.01 0.28
N ARG A 27 4.14 5.90 1.35
CA ARG A 27 4.67 5.94 2.72
C ARG A 27 5.49 4.70 3.07
N ALA A 28 5.06 3.53 2.61
CA ALA A 28 5.83 2.29 2.75
C ALA A 28 7.20 2.38 2.05
N ARG A 29 7.26 3.03 0.88
CA ARG A 29 8.51 3.31 0.16
C ARG A 29 9.48 4.20 0.95
N ALA A 30 8.97 5.26 1.57
CA ALA A 30 9.79 6.11 2.44
C ALA A 30 10.29 5.32 3.66
N GLU A 31 9.44 4.48 4.24
CA GLU A 31 9.78 3.68 5.41
C GLU A 31 10.82 2.59 5.13
N LEU A 32 10.77 1.98 3.94
CA LEU A 32 11.77 1.02 3.44
C LEU A 32 13.20 1.58 3.46
N ILE A 33 13.35 2.88 3.19
CA ILE A 33 14.67 3.55 3.15
C ILE A 33 15.08 4.02 4.55
N SER A 34 14.11 4.45 5.36
CA SER A 34 14.38 5.03 6.69
C SER A 34 14.56 4.01 7.83
N THR A 35 14.17 2.74 7.61
CA THR A 35 14.16 1.72 8.66
C THR A 35 14.85 0.43 8.19
N ARG A 36 15.29 -0.39 9.15
CA ARG A 36 15.83 -1.74 8.87
C ARG A 36 14.75 -2.83 8.85
N LEU A 37 13.48 -2.45 8.94
CA LEU A 37 12.37 -3.38 8.92
C LEU A 37 12.38 -4.22 7.64
N THR A 38 11.92 -5.45 7.75
CA THR A 38 11.73 -6.34 6.62
C THR A 38 10.54 -5.89 5.77
N VAL A 39 10.53 -6.29 4.50
CA VAL A 39 9.41 -6.05 3.58
C VAL A 39 8.08 -6.56 4.16
N ALA A 40 8.12 -7.68 4.90
CA ALA A 40 6.94 -8.25 5.55
C ALA A 40 6.41 -7.39 6.71
N GLU A 41 7.29 -6.86 7.55
CA GLU A 41 6.90 -5.96 8.65
C GLU A 41 6.32 -4.65 8.12
N ILE A 42 6.90 -4.09 7.07
CA ILE A 42 6.39 -2.88 6.42
C ILE A 42 5.03 -3.16 5.76
N ALA A 43 4.87 -4.30 5.08
CA ALA A 43 3.59 -4.70 4.50
C ALA A 43 2.49 -4.80 5.57
N ALA A 44 2.78 -5.45 6.70
CA ALA A 44 1.84 -5.57 7.82
C ALA A 44 1.47 -4.19 8.41
N ARG A 45 2.47 -3.33 8.59
CA ARG A 45 2.30 -1.97 9.16
C ARG A 45 1.45 -1.05 8.28
N TRP A 46 1.51 -1.20 6.97
CA TRP A 46 0.65 -0.46 6.02
C TRP A 46 -0.64 -1.22 5.64
N HIS A 47 -1.00 -2.25 6.41
CA HIS A 47 -2.22 -3.05 6.28
C HIS A 47 -2.38 -3.72 4.90
N PHE A 48 -1.30 -4.27 4.37
CA PHE A 48 -1.38 -5.25 3.29
C PHE A 48 -1.69 -6.64 3.86
N ALA A 49 -2.41 -7.46 3.09
CA ALA A 49 -2.80 -8.80 3.52
C ALA A 49 -1.58 -9.70 3.76
N ASP A 50 -0.56 -9.57 2.91
CA ASP A 50 0.69 -10.30 2.99
C ASP A 50 1.80 -9.55 2.21
N SER A 51 3.04 -10.00 2.40
CA SER A 51 4.23 -9.44 1.74
C SER A 51 4.21 -9.61 0.22
N SER A 52 3.67 -10.70 -0.31
CA SER A 52 3.61 -10.95 -1.76
C SER A 52 2.63 -10.00 -2.45
N HIS A 53 1.47 -9.73 -1.83
CA HIS A 53 0.51 -8.76 -2.34
C HIS A 53 1.07 -7.34 -2.28
N PHE A 54 1.84 -7.00 -1.25
CA PHE A 54 2.58 -5.74 -1.19
C PHE A 54 3.61 -5.62 -2.30
N VAL A 55 4.47 -6.63 -2.50
CA VAL A 55 5.51 -6.63 -3.54
C VAL A 55 4.90 -6.44 -4.92
N LYS A 56 3.88 -7.21 -5.29
CA LYS A 56 3.19 -7.07 -6.58
C LYS A 56 2.57 -5.67 -6.76
N ALA A 57 2.01 -5.11 -5.70
CA ALA A 57 1.42 -3.76 -5.73
C ALA A 57 2.49 -2.68 -5.91
N TYR A 58 3.63 -2.85 -5.25
CA TYR A 58 4.77 -1.96 -5.29
C TYR A 58 5.43 -1.99 -6.67
N GLU A 59 5.72 -3.18 -7.20
CA GLU A 59 6.29 -3.37 -8.55
C GLU A 59 5.38 -2.78 -9.62
N LYS A 60 4.06 -3.03 -9.54
CA LYS A 60 3.09 -2.44 -10.46
C LYS A 60 3.11 -0.91 -10.46
N ARG A 61 3.42 -0.27 -9.32
CA ARG A 61 3.37 1.19 -9.14
C ARG A 61 4.70 1.88 -9.42
N PHE A 62 5.82 1.23 -9.11
CA PHE A 62 7.16 1.83 -9.14
C PHE A 62 8.11 1.15 -10.12
N ALA A 63 7.69 0.07 -10.79
CA ALA A 63 8.50 -0.72 -11.72
C ALA A 63 9.82 -1.26 -11.13
N GLU A 64 9.89 -1.35 -9.80
CA GLU A 64 11.07 -1.79 -9.04
C GLU A 64 10.61 -2.72 -7.91
N ALA A 65 11.46 -3.65 -7.48
CA ALA A 65 11.18 -4.47 -6.30
C ALA A 65 11.46 -3.66 -5.02
N PRO A 66 10.66 -3.82 -3.94
CA PRO A 66 10.90 -3.12 -2.68
C PRO A 66 12.23 -3.51 -2.01
N SER A 67 12.77 -4.69 -2.33
CA SER A 67 14.10 -5.13 -1.90
C SER A 67 15.26 -4.38 -2.59
N ALA A 68 15.04 -3.77 -3.76
CA ALA A 68 16.08 -3.04 -4.49
C ALA A 68 16.41 -1.67 -3.87
N ARG A 69 15.53 -1.14 -3.00
CA ARG A 69 15.75 0.12 -2.27
C ARG A 69 16.20 -0.07 -0.82
N ARG A 70 16.50 -1.30 -0.40
CA ARG A 70 16.99 -1.59 0.95
C ARG A 70 18.50 -1.38 1.05
#